data_AF-A0A241VE72-F1
#
_entry.id   AF-A0A241VE72-F1
#
_cell.length_a   1.000
_cell.length_b   1.000
_cell.length_c   1.000
_cell.angle_alpha   90.00
_cell.angle_beta   90.00
_cell.angle_gamma   90.00
#
_symmetry.space_group_name_H-M   'P 1'
#
loop_
_entity.id
_entity.type
_entity.pdbx_description
1 polymer ?
#
loop_
_entity_poly.entity_id
_entity_poly.type
_entity_poly.pdbx_seq_one_letter_code
_entity_poly.pdbx_strand_id
1 'polypeptide(L)'
;MLQRTTTSSTDLLIRFLHIVIMLSFTGAYLTGDAEEWHQIHMAFGYTLGISLILRILWQFGAPRLAHTQPSGPSRRLQVIKPFVQRYWAQPQQWISPTFLKAASSSLFQLSILGIFLLLPLTVLAGFLTDYTYSHTLKEIHELFANLFLASVLLHLTALTLNSVLLKKWLAKRMFWGAESHSWFTLFAALFSLGVLIAFWFFYLS
;
A
#
# COMPACT_ATOMS: atom_id res chain seq x y z
N MET A 1 15.73 20.59 27.63
CA MET A 1 14.90 19.45 27.17
C MET A 1 14.94 19.40 25.65
N LEU A 2 15.68 18.46 25.07
CA LEU A 2 15.65 18.23 23.62
C LEU A 2 14.31 17.58 23.28
N GLN A 3 13.39 18.33 22.68
CA GLN A 3 12.24 17.74 21.98
C GLN A 3 12.81 16.81 20.91
N ARG A 4 12.81 15.50 21.16
CA ARG A 4 12.89 14.53 20.06
C ARG A 4 11.64 14.76 19.24
N THR A 5 11.74 15.53 18.17
CA THR A 5 10.74 15.57 17.11
C THR A 5 10.72 14.17 16.51
N THR A 6 9.84 13.32 17.02
CA THR A 6 9.56 12.03 16.38
C THR A 6 9.01 12.34 15.01
N THR A 7 9.84 12.23 13.98
CA THR A 7 9.42 12.47 12.60
C THR A 7 8.33 11.47 12.26
N SER A 8 7.17 11.97 11.83
CA SER A 8 6.05 11.12 11.44
C SER A 8 6.48 10.13 10.38
N SER A 9 6.11 8.87 10.52
CA SER A 9 6.26 7.89 9.44
C SER A 9 4.98 7.71 8.60
N THR A 10 3.87 8.30 9.05
CA THR A 10 2.53 8.18 8.46
C THR A 10 1.82 9.52 8.55
N ASP A 11 2.21 10.44 7.68
CA ASP A 11 1.60 11.76 7.57
C ASP A 11 0.24 11.74 6.85
N LEU A 12 -0.43 12.89 6.80
CA LEU A 12 -1.77 13.04 6.25
C LEU A 12 -1.87 12.57 4.79
N LEU A 13 -0.89 12.94 3.94
CA LEU A 13 -0.93 12.56 2.52
C LEU A 13 -0.82 11.05 2.36
N ILE A 14 0.05 10.40 3.13
CA ILE A 14 0.18 8.94 3.10
C ILE A 14 -1.12 8.25 3.47
N ARG A 15 -1.84 8.77 4.48
CA ARG A 15 -3.13 8.21 4.90
C ARG A 15 -4.20 8.42 3.84
N PHE A 16 -4.28 9.63 3.29
CA PHE A 16 -5.19 9.96 2.19
C PHE A 16 -4.98 9.01 1.00
N LEU A 17 -3.75 8.91 0.49
CA LEU A 17 -3.41 8.03 -0.62
C LEU A 17 -3.67 6.55 -0.30
N HIS A 18 -3.44 6.12 0.95
CA HIS A 18 -3.76 4.75 1.36
C HIS A 18 -5.27 4.47 1.30
N ILE A 19 -6.11 5.40 1.76
CA ILE A 19 -7.57 5.25 1.68
C ILE A 19 -8.02 5.22 0.23
N VAL A 20 -7.49 6.11 -0.62
CA VAL A 20 -7.79 6.10 -2.05
C VAL A 20 -7.38 4.78 -2.70
N ILE A 21 -6.18 4.26 -2.41
CA ILE A 21 -5.71 2.96 -2.91
C ILE A 21 -6.63 1.84 -2.45
N MET A 22 -7.03 1.83 -1.17
CA MET A 22 -7.93 0.82 -0.62
C MET A 22 -9.29 0.83 -1.33
N LEU A 23 -9.92 2.01 -1.47
CA LEU A 23 -11.20 2.13 -2.16
C LEU A 23 -11.10 1.79 -3.64
N SER A 24 -10.04 2.22 -4.31
CA SER A 24 -9.83 1.94 -5.74
C SER A 24 -9.56 0.47 -6.01
N PHE A 25 -8.81 -0.19 -5.12
CA PHE A 25 -8.62 -1.65 -5.19
C PHE A 25 -9.95 -2.38 -5.05
N THR A 26 -10.76 -2.03 -4.05
CA THR A 26 -12.08 -2.63 -3.86
C THR A 26 -12.98 -2.39 -5.06
N GLY A 27 -13.00 -1.17 -5.60
CA GLY A 27 -13.75 -0.85 -6.81
C GLY A 27 -13.32 -1.69 -8.00
N ALA A 28 -12.02 -1.67 -8.34
CA ALA A 28 -11.46 -2.44 -9.45
C ALA A 28 -11.75 -3.95 -9.32
N TYR A 29 -11.63 -4.51 -8.12
CA TYR A 29 -11.92 -5.93 -7.89
C TYR A 29 -13.39 -6.28 -8.13
N LEU A 30 -14.32 -5.46 -7.58
CA LEU A 30 -15.76 -5.71 -7.73
C LEU A 30 -16.26 -5.54 -9.17
N THR A 31 -15.57 -4.73 -9.98
CA THR A 31 -15.94 -4.44 -11.35
C THR A 31 -15.15 -5.24 -12.39
N GLY A 32 -14.17 -6.06 -11.98
CA GLY A 32 -13.22 -6.69 -12.89
C GLY A 32 -13.75 -7.88 -13.70
N ASP A 33 -14.81 -8.54 -13.22
CA ASP A 33 -15.34 -9.75 -13.85
C ASP A 33 -16.40 -9.46 -14.92
N ALA A 34 -17.02 -8.28 -14.89
CA ALA A 34 -18.16 -7.93 -15.73
C ALA A 34 -17.75 -6.98 -16.86
N GLU A 35 -17.94 -7.42 -18.11
CA GLU A 35 -17.60 -6.63 -19.30
C GLU A 35 -18.28 -5.26 -19.33
N GLU A 36 -19.53 -5.18 -18.86
CA GLU A 36 -20.30 -3.92 -18.80
C GLU A 36 -19.68 -2.90 -17.82
N TRP A 37 -18.88 -3.35 -16.84
CA TRP A 37 -18.18 -2.50 -15.87
C TRP A 37 -16.71 -2.28 -16.23
N HIS A 38 -16.25 -2.74 -17.41
CA HIS A 38 -14.84 -2.65 -17.82
C HIS A 38 -14.29 -1.22 -17.75
N GLN A 39 -15.07 -0.22 -18.21
CA GLN A 39 -14.68 1.18 -18.12
C GLN A 39 -14.46 1.63 -16.66
N ILE A 40 -15.32 1.21 -15.75
CA ILE A 40 -15.22 1.55 -14.32
C ILE A 40 -14.03 0.82 -13.67
N HIS A 41 -13.81 -0.46 -14.03
CA HIS A 41 -12.63 -1.22 -13.62
C HIS A 41 -11.33 -0.50 -14.01
N MET A 42 -11.24 -0.06 -15.27
CA MET A 42 -10.10 0.68 -15.79
C MET A 42 -9.91 2.02 -15.07
N ALA A 43 -11.00 2.77 -14.80
CA ALA A 43 -10.93 4.01 -14.02
C ALA A 43 -10.30 3.81 -12.63
N PHE A 44 -10.72 2.75 -11.93
CA PHE A 44 -10.14 2.38 -10.64
C PHE A 44 -8.69 1.90 -10.76
N GLY A 45 -8.35 1.15 -11.81
CA GLY A 45 -6.98 0.74 -12.13
C GLY A 45 -6.04 1.94 -12.36
N TYR A 46 -6.48 2.95 -13.11
CA TYR A 46 -5.74 4.19 -13.29
C TYR A 46 -5.63 4.99 -11.99
N THR A 47 -6.69 5.06 -11.20
CA THR A 47 -6.67 5.70 -9.87
C THR A 47 -5.64 5.04 -8.94
N LEU A 48 -5.52 3.71 -8.96
CA LEU A 48 -4.47 2.96 -8.27
C LEU A 48 -3.07 3.37 -8.76
N GLY A 49 -2.87 3.42 -10.08
CA GLY A 49 -1.59 3.82 -10.69
C GLY A 49 -1.16 5.24 -10.32
N ILE A 50 -2.06 6.21 -10.50
CA ILE A 50 -1.83 7.63 -10.15
C ILE A 50 -1.51 7.76 -8.66
N SER A 51 -2.30 7.11 -7.80
CA SER A 51 -2.09 7.15 -6.34
C SER A 51 -0.75 6.54 -5.94
N LEU A 52 -0.32 5.44 -6.59
CA LEU A 52 1.00 4.85 -6.35
C LEU A 52 2.12 5.80 -6.77
N ILE A 53 2.02 6.45 -7.93
CA ILE A 53 3.02 7.42 -8.40
C ILE A 53 3.16 8.56 -7.40
N LEU A 54 2.05 9.18 -7.01
CA LEU A 54 2.04 10.25 -6.00
C LEU A 54 2.67 9.78 -4.69
N ARG A 55 2.41 8.54 -4.28
CA ARG A 55 2.95 7.95 -3.07
C ARG A 55 4.47 7.73 -3.14
N ILE A 56 4.99 7.28 -4.29
CA ILE A 56 6.42 7.11 -4.53
C ILE A 56 7.11 8.48 -4.56
N LEU A 57 6.54 9.47 -5.26
CA LEU A 57 7.08 10.83 -5.28
C LEU A 57 7.16 11.43 -3.87
N TRP A 58 6.10 11.24 -3.07
CA TRP A 58 6.08 11.72 -1.69
C TRP A 58 7.10 11.02 -0.80
N GLN A 59 7.36 9.72 -1.00
CA GLN A 59 8.38 8.97 -0.25
C GLN A 59 9.77 9.64 -0.30
N PHE A 60 10.10 10.32 -1.41
CA PHE A 60 11.35 11.06 -1.57
C PHE A 60 11.24 12.55 -1.21
N GLY A 61 10.09 13.19 -1.47
CA GLY A 61 9.87 14.61 -1.17
C GLY A 61 9.65 14.93 0.31
N ALA A 62 8.97 14.04 1.03
CA ALA A 62 8.51 14.29 2.39
C ALA A 62 9.62 14.63 3.42
N PRO A 63 10.80 13.98 3.40
CA PRO A 63 11.89 14.31 4.33
C PRO A 63 12.40 15.75 4.20
N ARG A 64 12.37 16.30 2.99
CA ARG A 64 12.86 17.65 2.69
C ARG A 64 11.78 18.71 2.85
N LEU A 65 10.54 18.39 2.45
CA LEU A 65 9.46 19.36 2.30
C LEU A 65 8.48 19.38 3.48
N ALA A 66 8.35 18.25 4.19
CA ALA A 66 7.42 18.09 5.31
C ALA A 66 8.10 17.64 6.61
N HIS A 67 9.42 17.39 6.58
CA HIS A 67 10.20 16.85 7.70
C HIS A 67 9.64 15.53 8.29
N THR A 68 8.91 14.76 7.48
CA THR A 68 8.42 13.42 7.83
C THR A 68 9.32 12.36 7.19
N GLN A 69 9.40 11.16 7.77
CA GLN A 69 10.22 10.07 7.25
C GLN A 69 9.39 8.82 6.95
N PRO A 70 8.79 8.74 5.75
CA PRO A 70 8.02 7.59 5.34
C PRO A 70 8.91 6.33 5.29
N SER A 71 8.34 5.17 5.65
CA SER A 71 9.11 3.93 5.79
C SER A 71 9.36 3.26 4.43
N GLY A 72 10.58 3.42 3.91
CA GLY A 72 11.05 2.79 2.68
C GLY A 72 11.39 1.30 2.80
N PRO A 73 11.78 0.64 1.69
CA PRO A 73 11.98 -0.81 1.62
C PRO A 73 13.11 -1.33 2.52
N SER A 74 14.19 -0.56 2.68
CA SER A 74 15.33 -0.92 3.53
C SER A 74 14.92 -1.15 5.00
N ARG A 75 14.09 -0.26 5.57
CA ARG A 75 13.58 -0.41 6.95
C ARG A 75 12.69 -1.64 7.11
N ARG A 76 11.91 -1.99 6.08
CA ARG A 76 11.06 -3.19 6.08
C ARG A 76 11.90 -4.45 6.05
N LEU A 77 12.94 -4.48 5.20
CA LEU A 77 13.89 -5.58 5.13
C LEU A 77 14.69 -5.77 6.41
N GLN A 78 14.97 -4.70 7.17
CA GLN A 78 15.60 -4.79 8.50
C GLN A 78 14.74 -5.52 9.53
N VAL A 79 13.42 -5.57 9.35
CA VAL A 79 12.51 -6.37 10.20
C VAL A 79 12.47 -7.82 9.75
N ILE A 80 12.44 -8.06 8.43
CA ILE A 80 12.30 -9.40 7.84
C ILE A 80 13.60 -10.22 7.96
N LYS A 81 14.75 -9.61 7.67
CA LYS A 81 16.04 -10.32 7.62
C LYS A 81 16.39 -11.02 8.94
N PRO A 82 16.31 -10.36 10.12
CA PRO A 82 16.62 -11.02 11.39
C PRO A 82 15.63 -12.13 11.74
N PHE A 83 14.36 -12.01 11.32
CA PHE A 83 13.37 -13.07 11.53
C PHE A 83 13.77 -14.34 10.79
N VAL A 84 14.07 -14.22 9.49
CA VAL A 84 14.52 -15.34 8.67
C VAL A 84 15.81 -15.93 9.23
N GLN A 85 16.81 -15.10 9.53
CA GLN A 85 18.11 -15.57 10.03
C GLN A 85 18.02 -16.29 11.39
N ARG A 86 17.20 -15.78 12.32
CA ARG A 86 17.11 -16.30 13.69
C ARG A 86 16.23 -17.54 13.78
N TYR A 87 15.07 -17.54 13.13
CA TYR A 87 14.04 -18.55 13.39
C TYR A 87 13.97 -19.66 12.33
N TRP A 88 14.58 -19.46 11.16
CA TRP A 88 14.76 -20.54 10.18
C TRP A 88 15.67 -21.65 10.73
N ALA A 89 16.63 -21.31 11.59
CA ALA A 89 17.58 -22.25 12.18
C ALA A 89 17.13 -22.89 13.51
N GLN A 90 15.93 -22.57 14.04
CA GLN A 90 15.48 -23.01 15.37
C GLN A 90 14.00 -23.45 15.39
N PRO A 91 13.68 -24.65 14.86
CA PRO A 91 12.31 -25.17 14.76
C PRO A 91 11.59 -25.31 16.11
N GLN A 92 12.33 -25.64 17.19
CA GLN A 92 11.78 -25.74 18.55
C GLN A 92 11.07 -24.47 19.05
N GLN A 93 11.36 -23.29 18.49
CA GLN A 93 10.80 -22.02 18.95
C GLN A 93 9.56 -21.55 18.18
N TRP A 94 9.09 -22.31 17.18
CA TRP A 94 7.98 -21.90 16.28
C TRP A 94 6.64 -21.69 16.99
N ILE A 95 6.46 -22.27 18.18
CA ILE A 95 5.23 -22.13 18.98
C ILE A 95 5.37 -21.00 20.03
N SER A 96 6.57 -20.42 20.20
CA SER A 96 6.79 -19.39 21.21
C SER A 96 6.01 -18.09 20.88
N PRO A 97 5.44 -17.41 21.89
CA PRO A 97 4.77 -16.12 21.69
C PRO A 97 5.67 -15.04 21.08
N THR A 98 7.00 -15.14 21.28
CA THR A 98 8.01 -14.26 20.68
C THR A 98 8.17 -14.52 19.19
N PHE A 99 8.23 -15.79 18.78
CA PHE A 99 8.22 -16.17 17.37
C PHE A 99 6.95 -15.68 16.67
N LEU A 100 5.76 -15.94 17.22
CA LEU A 100 4.51 -15.54 16.58
C LEU A 100 4.42 -14.03 16.35
N LYS A 101 4.87 -13.22 17.30
CA LYS A 101 4.96 -11.76 17.16
C LYS A 101 5.95 -11.35 16.06
N ALA A 102 7.14 -11.97 16.03
CA ALA A 102 8.15 -11.67 15.04
C ALA A 102 7.73 -12.10 13.62
N ALA A 103 7.08 -13.27 13.51
CA ALA A 103 6.53 -13.81 12.27
C ALA A 103 5.42 -12.90 11.73
N SER A 104 4.43 -12.58 12.57
CA SER A 104 3.32 -11.71 12.20
C SER A 104 3.80 -10.32 11.76
N SER A 105 4.75 -9.72 12.48
CA SER A 105 5.37 -8.45 12.09
C SER A 105 6.13 -8.55 10.76
N SER A 106 6.87 -9.65 10.54
CA SER A 106 7.63 -9.85 9.29
C SER A 106 6.71 -10.07 8.09
N LEU A 107 5.66 -10.88 8.25
CA LEU A 107 4.62 -11.09 7.22
C LEU A 107 3.90 -9.78 6.89
N PHE A 108 3.61 -8.95 7.90
CA PHE A 108 3.04 -7.63 7.67
C PHE A 108 3.96 -6.75 6.82
N GLN A 109 5.27 -6.74 7.09
CA GLN A 109 6.21 -5.98 6.26
C GLN A 109 6.38 -6.58 4.85
N LEU A 110 6.40 -7.91 4.74
CA LEU A 110 6.50 -8.63 3.47
C LEU A 110 5.30 -8.33 2.57
N SER A 111 4.09 -8.37 3.12
CA SER A 111 2.85 -8.05 2.38
C SER A 111 2.90 -6.64 1.78
N ILE A 112 3.41 -5.66 2.52
CA ILE A 112 3.52 -4.28 2.02
C ILE A 112 4.51 -4.20 0.87
N LEU A 113 5.66 -4.90 0.95
CA LEU A 113 6.60 -4.98 -0.17
C LEU A 113 5.98 -5.67 -1.40
N GLY A 114 5.25 -6.76 -1.17
CA GLY A 114 4.52 -7.47 -2.22
C GLY A 114 3.50 -6.57 -2.93
N ILE A 115 2.69 -5.83 -2.18
CA ILE A 115 1.73 -4.85 -2.72
C ILE A 115 2.43 -3.78 -3.57
N PHE A 116 3.52 -3.18 -3.06
CA PHE A 116 4.27 -2.16 -3.80
C PHE A 116 4.92 -2.69 -5.08
N LEU A 117 5.24 -3.99 -5.13
CA LEU A 117 5.80 -4.65 -6.30
C LEU A 117 4.72 -5.05 -7.32
N LEU A 118 3.62 -5.64 -6.84
CA LEU A 118 2.59 -6.25 -7.68
C LEU A 118 1.59 -5.23 -8.23
N LEU A 119 1.26 -4.17 -7.47
CA LEU A 119 0.34 -3.13 -7.92
C LEU A 119 0.77 -2.51 -9.27
N PRO A 120 2.01 -2.00 -9.46
CA PRO A 120 2.40 -1.40 -10.73
C PRO A 120 2.41 -2.42 -11.87
N LEU A 121 2.77 -3.68 -11.60
CA LEU A 121 2.76 -4.75 -12.60
C LEU A 121 1.33 -5.07 -13.06
N THR A 122 0.38 -5.12 -12.13
CA THR A 122 -1.04 -5.37 -12.40
C THR A 122 -1.64 -4.25 -13.24
N VAL A 123 -1.41 -2.99 -12.85
CA VAL A 123 -1.92 -1.81 -13.57
C VAL A 123 -1.31 -1.71 -14.96
N LEU A 124 0.01 -1.93 -15.09
CA LEU A 124 0.69 -1.87 -16.39
C LEU A 124 0.23 -2.99 -17.33
N ALA A 125 0.11 -4.23 -16.83
CA ALA A 125 -0.40 -5.34 -17.62
C ALA A 125 -1.85 -5.10 -18.08
N GLY A 126 -2.69 -4.53 -17.22
CA GLY A 126 -4.07 -4.17 -17.56
C GLY A 126 -4.13 -3.09 -18.65
N PHE A 127 -3.34 -2.02 -18.49
CA PHE A 127 -3.22 -0.96 -19.51
C PHE A 127 -2.75 -1.50 -20.86
N LEU A 128 -1.71 -2.35 -20.87
CA LEU A 128 -1.18 -2.92 -22.11
C LEU A 128 -2.17 -3.90 -22.75
N THR A 129 -2.95 -4.62 -21.97
CA THR A 129 -4.00 -5.51 -22.47
C THR A 129 -5.04 -4.71 -23.25
N ASP A 130 -5.54 -3.62 -22.68
CA ASP A 130 -6.52 -2.73 -23.30
C ASP A 130 -5.94 -2.02 -24.55
N TYR A 131 -4.68 -1.60 -24.49
CA TYR A 131 -4.00 -0.95 -25.61
C TYR A 131 -3.71 -1.89 -26.80
N THR A 132 -3.39 -3.16 -26.55
CA THR A 132 -2.93 -4.11 -27.58
C THR A 132 -3.95 -5.19 -27.94
N TYR A 133 -5.06 -5.30 -27.19
CA TYR A 133 -6.06 -6.36 -27.30
C TYR A 133 -5.47 -7.79 -27.22
N SER A 134 -4.34 -7.94 -26.53
CA SER A 134 -3.60 -9.20 -26.45
C SER A 134 -4.15 -10.14 -25.37
N HIS A 135 -4.55 -11.35 -25.77
CA HIS A 135 -5.00 -12.40 -24.85
C HIS A 135 -3.91 -12.81 -23.84
N THR A 136 -2.65 -12.86 -24.28
CA THR A 136 -1.52 -13.20 -23.38
C THR A 136 -1.33 -12.15 -22.31
N LEU A 137 -1.49 -10.86 -22.63
CA LEU A 137 -1.39 -9.79 -21.63
C LEU A 137 -2.56 -9.82 -20.65
N LYS A 138 -3.75 -10.23 -21.10
CA LYS A 138 -4.89 -10.47 -20.22
C LYS A 138 -4.58 -11.55 -19.18
N GLU A 139 -4.06 -12.70 -19.60
CA GLU A 139 -3.65 -13.77 -18.67
C GLU A 139 -2.55 -13.31 -17.69
N ILE A 140 -1.59 -12.51 -18.17
CA ILE A 140 -0.56 -11.92 -17.32
C ILE A 140 -1.16 -10.93 -16.30
N HIS A 141 -2.13 -10.11 -16.72
CA HIS A 141 -2.86 -9.21 -15.84
C HIS A 141 -3.62 -10.00 -14.77
N GLU A 142 -4.36 -11.05 -15.16
CA GLU A 142 -5.09 -11.92 -14.23
C GLU A 142 -4.15 -12.60 -13.22
N LEU A 143 -2.99 -13.09 -13.66
CA LEU A 143 -1.97 -13.64 -12.78
C LEU A 143 -1.51 -12.61 -11.74
N PHE A 144 -1.13 -11.41 -12.18
CA PHE A 144 -0.68 -10.36 -11.27
C PHE A 144 -1.79 -9.84 -10.37
N ALA A 145 -3.02 -9.73 -10.86
CA ALA A 145 -4.20 -9.34 -10.08
C ALA A 145 -4.48 -10.35 -8.96
N ASN A 146 -4.39 -11.66 -9.24
CA ASN A 146 -4.55 -12.71 -8.23
C ASN A 146 -3.42 -12.69 -7.19
N LEU A 147 -2.17 -12.50 -7.61
CA LEU A 147 -1.04 -12.35 -6.69
C LEU A 147 -1.19 -11.08 -5.83
N PHE A 148 -1.67 -9.98 -6.42
CA PHE A 148 -1.90 -8.73 -5.72
C PHE A 148 -3.02 -8.89 -4.68
N LEU A 149 -4.14 -9.51 -5.04
CA LEU A 149 -5.23 -9.87 -4.12
C LEU A 149 -4.72 -10.73 -2.97
N ALA A 150 -3.94 -11.78 -3.26
CA ALA A 150 -3.34 -12.63 -2.23
C ALA A 150 -2.43 -11.82 -1.29
N SER A 151 -1.68 -10.86 -1.82
CA SER A 151 -0.84 -9.95 -1.02
C SER A 151 -1.66 -9.03 -0.11
N VAL A 152 -2.80 -8.53 -0.60
CA VAL A 152 -3.76 -7.73 0.20
C VAL A 152 -4.39 -8.57 1.30
N LEU A 153 -4.82 -9.81 1.01
CA LEU A 153 -5.36 -10.71 2.02
C LEU A 153 -4.32 -11.07 3.09
N LEU A 154 -3.08 -11.32 2.67
CA LEU A 154 -1.95 -11.52 3.57
C LEU A 154 -1.71 -10.27 4.43
N HIS A 155 -1.82 -9.07 3.85
CA HIS A 155 -1.69 -7.81 4.57
C HIS A 155 -2.74 -7.66 5.68
N LEU A 156 -4.01 -7.92 5.37
CA LEU A 156 -5.11 -7.84 6.34
C LEU A 156 -4.98 -8.91 7.43
N THR A 157 -4.61 -10.13 7.06
CA THR A 157 -4.38 -11.23 8.01
C THR A 157 -3.21 -10.94 8.93
N ALA A 158 -2.09 -10.46 8.38
CA ALA A 158 -0.94 -10.08 9.19
C ALA A 158 -1.23 -8.86 10.07
N LEU A 159 -2.00 -7.87 9.58
CA LEU A 159 -2.43 -6.71 10.34
C LEU A 159 -3.28 -7.10 11.56
N THR A 160 -4.27 -7.97 11.35
CA THR A 160 -5.16 -8.44 12.42
C THR A 160 -4.39 -9.26 13.44
N LEU A 161 -3.61 -10.25 12.99
CA LEU A 161 -2.77 -11.07 13.85
C LEU A 161 -1.79 -10.22 14.67
N ASN A 162 -1.11 -9.26 14.03
CA ASN A 162 -0.14 -8.40 14.71
C ASN A 162 -0.82 -7.47 15.71
N SER A 163 -2.02 -6.98 15.38
CA SER A 163 -2.81 -6.13 16.29
C SER A 163 -3.23 -6.89 17.56
N VAL A 164 -3.66 -8.15 17.40
CA VAL A 164 -4.05 -9.04 18.52
C VAL A 164 -2.83 -9.40 19.36
N LEU A 165 -1.75 -9.88 18.74
CA LEU A 165 -0.55 -10.33 19.44
C LEU A 165 0.18 -9.17 20.18
N LEU A 166 0.18 -7.98 19.60
CA LEU A 166 0.76 -6.78 20.22
C LEU A 166 -0.22 -6.06 21.15
N LYS A 167 -1.48 -6.49 21.23
CA LYS A 167 -2.58 -5.82 21.96
C LYS A 167 -2.67 -4.33 21.62
N LYS A 168 -2.48 -3.99 20.34
CA LYS A 168 -2.47 -2.61 19.83
C LYS A 168 -3.27 -2.55 18.55
N TRP A 169 -4.17 -1.58 18.42
CA TRP A 169 -4.92 -1.39 17.20
C TRP A 169 -4.06 -0.66 16.15
N LEU A 170 -3.37 -1.42 15.30
CA LEU A 170 -2.44 -0.87 14.32
C LEU A 170 -3.14 -0.07 13.22
N ALA A 171 -4.32 -0.51 12.79
CA ALA A 171 -5.14 0.16 11.79
C ALA A 171 -5.52 1.59 12.20
N LYS A 172 -5.67 1.85 13.51
CA LYS A 172 -6.00 3.18 14.05
C LYS A 172 -5.08 4.26 13.51
N ARG A 173 -3.78 3.97 13.34
CA ARG A 173 -2.79 4.95 12.86
C ARG A 173 -3.04 5.42 11.43
N MET A 174 -3.70 4.63 10.60
CA MET A 174 -3.99 4.98 9.21
C MET A 174 -5.20 5.90 9.07
N PHE A 175 -6.13 5.86 10.02
CA PHE A 175 -7.37 6.64 9.97
C PHE A 175 -7.36 7.82 10.97
N TRP A 176 -6.89 7.56 12.20
CA TRP A 176 -6.80 8.55 13.27
C TRP A 176 -5.34 8.74 13.69
N GLY A 177 -4.73 9.84 13.27
CA GLY A 177 -3.47 10.27 13.85
C GLY A 177 -3.43 11.76 14.07
N ALA A 178 -3.19 12.15 15.31
CA ALA A 178 -3.21 13.51 15.82
C ALA A 178 -1.83 14.19 15.67
N GLU A 179 -1.25 14.14 14.48
CA GLU A 179 0.07 14.73 14.27
C GLU A 179 -0.08 16.09 13.61
N SER A 180 0.71 17.07 14.07
CA SER A 180 0.78 18.40 13.46
C SER A 180 1.21 18.27 12.01
N HIS A 181 0.42 18.81 11.09
CA HIS A 181 0.70 18.76 9.66
C HIS A 181 1.46 20.01 9.22
N SER A 182 2.51 19.81 8.42
CA SER A 182 3.11 20.89 7.64
C SER A 182 2.08 21.43 6.65
N TRP A 183 2.08 22.74 6.39
CA TRP A 183 1.30 23.34 5.31
C TRP A 183 1.55 22.64 3.97
N PHE A 184 2.79 22.20 3.72
CA PHE A 184 3.15 21.49 2.50
C PHE A 184 2.47 20.12 2.39
N THR A 185 2.26 19.42 3.51
CA THR A 185 1.51 18.15 3.53
C THR A 185 0.04 18.38 3.19
N LEU A 186 -0.57 19.46 3.70
CA LEU A 186 -1.95 19.84 3.38
C LEU A 186 -2.08 20.20 1.90
N PHE A 187 -1.18 21.04 1.39
CA PHE A 187 -1.12 21.41 -0.02
C PHE A 187 -0.99 20.17 -0.91
N ALA A 188 -0.07 19.26 -0.60
CA ALA A 188 0.13 18.04 -1.39
C ALA A 188 -1.10 17.11 -1.36
N ALA A 189 -1.82 17.03 -0.23
CA ALA A 189 -3.07 16.28 -0.14
C ALA A 189 -4.19 16.89 -0.99
N LEU A 190 -4.36 18.21 -0.92
CA LEU A 190 -5.35 18.92 -1.75
C LEU A 190 -5.01 18.85 -3.24
N PHE A 191 -3.73 19.01 -3.60
CA PHE A 191 -3.26 18.84 -4.96
C PHE A 191 -3.53 17.43 -5.48
N SER A 192 -3.21 16.41 -4.68
CA SER A 192 -3.49 15.01 -5.02
C SER A 192 -4.99 14.77 -5.22
N LEU A 193 -5.83 15.32 -4.35
CA LEU A 193 -7.29 15.26 -4.50
C LEU A 193 -7.75 15.93 -5.81
N GLY A 194 -7.22 17.11 -6.13
CA GLY A 194 -7.51 17.82 -7.37
C GLY A 194 -7.12 17.02 -8.62
N VAL A 195 -5.94 16.40 -8.61
CA VAL A 195 -5.49 15.50 -9.70
C VAL A 195 -6.45 14.33 -9.89
N LEU A 196 -6.90 13.70 -8.80
CA LEU A 196 -7.83 12.58 -8.87
C LEU A 196 -9.22 13.00 -9.36
N ILE A 197 -9.76 14.13 -8.87
CA ILE A 197 -11.05 14.66 -9.33
C ILE A 197 -10.98 15.02 -10.81
N ALA A 198 -9.91 15.71 -11.23
CA ALA A 198 -9.72 16.06 -12.63
C ALA A 198 -9.64 14.81 -13.51
N PHE A 199 -8.87 13.80 -13.09
CA PHE A 199 -8.81 12.51 -13.78
C PHE A 199 -10.19 11.89 -13.97
N TRP A 200 -10.97 11.74 -12.89
CA TRP A 200 -12.32 11.15 -12.97
C TRP A 200 -13.27 11.96 -13.85
N PHE A 201 -13.19 13.30 -13.79
CA PHE A 201 -14.01 14.17 -14.64
C PHE A 201 -13.68 13.99 -16.12
N PHE A 202 -12.41 13.97 -16.49
CA PHE A 202 -11.98 13.77 -17.88
C PHE A 202 -12.16 12.34 -18.38
N TYR A 203 -12.10 11.34 -17.51
CA TYR A 203 -12.25 9.94 -17.89
C TYR A 203 -13.72 9.55 -18.17
N LEU A 204 -14.66 10.23 -17.50
CA LEU A 204 -16.10 9.99 -17.66
C LEU A 204 -16.79 10.94 -18.65
N SER A 205 -16.12 12.01 -19.06
CA SER A 205 -16.60 12.95 -20.08
C SER A 205 -16.43 12.41 -21.49
#